data_AF-A0A8T3NGH9-F1
#
_entry.id   AF-A0A8T3NGH9-F1
#
_cell.length_a   1.000
_cell.length_b   1.000
_cell.length_c   1.000
_cell.angle_alpha   90.00
_cell.angle_beta   90.00
_cell.angle_gamma   90.00
#
_symmetry.space_group_name_H-M   'P 1'
#
loop_
_entity.id
_entity.type
_entity.pdbx_description
1 polymer ?
#
loop_
_entity_poly.entity_id
_entity_poly.type
_entity_poly.pdbx_seq_one_letter_code
_entity_poly.pdbx_strand_id
1 'polypeptide(L)' 'MASQVTRRQMERWLLDNGFTLKAAKKTSHRQFHGHGVTVTLPGHGAPDLTKKHVGMLMRKLEEAGFARTTLLDDLKK' A
#
# COMPACT_ATOMS: atom_id res chain seq x y z
N MET A 1 8.55 -2.00 -17.95
CA MET A 1 8.91 -0.89 -17.04
C MET A 1 8.40 -1.23 -15.65
N ALA A 2 9.29 -1.56 -14.72
CA ALA A 2 8.90 -1.79 -13.33
C ALA A 2 8.72 -0.43 -12.67
N SER A 3 7.49 0.04 -12.55
CA SER A 3 7.16 1.22 -11.75
C SER A 3 7.67 0.98 -10.33
N GLN A 4 8.77 1.63 -9.95
CA GLN A 4 9.28 1.58 -8.57
C GLN A 4 8.28 2.32 -7.69
N VAL A 5 7.34 1.58 -7.11
CA VAL A 5 6.43 2.12 -6.11
C VAL A 5 7.19 2.20 -4.80
N THR A 6 7.41 3.41 -4.29
CA THR A 6 8.04 3.58 -2.99
C THR A 6 7.04 3.37 -1.86
N ARG A 7 7.55 3.01 -0.69
CA ARG A 7 6.73 2.89 0.53
C ARG A 7 5.99 4.17 0.88
N ARG A 8 6.66 5.33 0.71
CA ARG A 8 6.06 6.64 0.99
C ARG A 8 4.91 6.97 0.04
N GLN A 9 5.06 6.65 -1.26
CA GLN A 9 3.97 6.83 -2.23
C GLN A 9 2.77 5.98 -1.86
N MET A 10 2.98 4.69 -1.56
CA MET A 10 1.90 3.80 -1.17
C MET A 10 1.23 4.24 0.15
N GLU A 11 2.01 4.65 1.15
CA GLU A 11 1.47 5.16 2.41
C GLU A 11 0.61 6.40 2.20
N ARG A 12 1.10 7.37 1.42
CA ARG A 12 0.35 8.58 1.10
C ARG A 12 -0.93 8.26 0.33
N TRP A 13 -0.84 7.37 -0.66
CA TRP A 13 -1.99 6.92 -1.43
C TRP A 13 -3.07 6.28 -0.56
N LEU A 14 -2.68 5.40 0.37
CA LEU A 14 -3.60 4.77 1.31
C LEU A 14 -4.31 5.82 2.18
N LEU A 15 -3.57 6.77 2.74
CA LEU A 15 -4.16 7.84 3.54
C LEU A 15 -5.13 8.72 2.74
N ASP A 16 -4.79 9.06 1.50
CA ASP A 16 -5.62 9.87 0.60
C ASP A 16 -6.92 9.15 0.19
N ASN A 17 -6.84 7.83 0.01
CA ASN A 17 -7.97 6.98 -0.36
C ASN A 17 -8.81 6.52 0.85
N GLY A 18 -8.65 7.15 2.01
CA GLY A 18 -9.49 6.91 3.21
C GLY A 18 -9.10 5.69 4.03
N PHE A 19 -7.90 5.14 3.85
CA PHE A 19 -7.35 4.15 4.78
C PHE A 19 -6.79 4.86 6.02
N THR A 20 -6.96 4.23 7.17
CA THR A 20 -6.46 4.74 8.45
C THR A 20 -5.34 3.85 8.98
N LEU A 21 -4.31 4.47 9.55
CA LEU A 21 -3.23 3.72 10.20
C LEU A 21 -3.78 3.03 11.46
N LYS A 22 -3.77 1.71 11.47
CA LYS A 22 -4.07 0.91 12.65
C LYS A 22 -2.95 1.11 13.65
N ALA A 23 -3.29 1.45 14.90
CA ALA A 23 -2.33 1.76 15.97
C ALA A 23 -1.17 0.77 15.95
N ALA A 24 0.01 1.26 15.56
CA ALA A 24 1.19 0.45 15.42
C ALA A 24 1.67 0.04 16.82
N LYS A 25 1.37 -1.18 17.25
CA LYS A 25 2.19 -1.84 18.28
C LYS A 25 3.62 -1.90 17.72
N LYS A 26 4.64 -1.74 18.58
CA LYS A 26 6.09 -1.72 18.28
C LYS A 26 6.52 -2.84 17.31
N THR A 27 6.21 -2.67 16.04
CA THR A 27 6.46 -3.64 14.99
C THR A 27 6.96 -2.84 13.80
N SER A 28 7.98 -3.36 13.14
CA SER A 28 8.59 -2.71 11.98
C SER A 28 7.63 -2.59 10.80
N HIS A 29 6.35 -2.98 10.89
CA HIS A 29 5.35 -2.92 9.83
C HIS A 29 4.19 -2.01 10.22
N ARG A 30 3.69 -1.23 9.26
CA ARG A 30 2.53 -0.35 9.40
C ARG A 30 1.32 -1.03 8.78
N GLN A 31 0.22 -1.11 9.51
CA GLN A 31 -1.03 -1.68 9.02
C GLN A 31 -2.03 -0.56 8.77
N PHE A 32 -2.66 -0.57 7.61
CA PHE A 32 -3.68 0.37 7.21
C PHE A 32 -5.00 -0.38 7.06
N HIS A 33 -6.08 0.19 7.59
CA HIS A 33 -7.42 -0.38 7.50
C HIS A 33 -8.37 0.60 6.82
N GLY A 34 -9.15 0.12 5.86
CA GLY A 34 -10.10 0.92 5.10
C GLY A 34 -10.86 0.02 4.12
N HIS A 35 -12.07 0.43 3.73
CA HIS A 35 -12.89 -0.28 2.73
C HIS A 35 -13.08 -1.78 3.03
N GLY A 36 -13.14 -2.15 4.32
CA GLY A 36 -13.29 -3.54 4.76
C GLY A 36 -12.03 -4.42 4.66
N VAL A 37 -10.90 -3.90 4.17
CA VAL A 37 -9.65 -4.65 4.04
C VAL A 37 -8.56 -4.11 4.96
N THR A 38 -7.54 -4.94 5.23
CA THR A 38 -6.34 -4.52 5.96
C THR A 38 -5.13 -4.71 5.07
N VAL A 39 -4.38 -3.63 4.87
CA VAL A 39 -3.20 -3.53 4.02
C VAL A 39 -1.97 -3.39 4.93
N THR A 40 -0.95 -4.23 4.76
CA THR A 40 0.26 -4.17 5.58
C THR A 40 1.43 -3.66 4.75
N LEU A 41 2.00 -2.53 5.17
CA LEU A 41 3.21 -1.95 4.59
C LEU A 41 4.42 -2.26 5.47
N PRO A 42 5.54 -2.72 4.89
CA PRO A 42 6.78 -2.85 5.63
C PRO A 42 7.31 -1.46 6.03
N GLY A 43 7.45 -1.19 7.32
CA GLY A 43 7.96 0.06 7.87
C GLY A 43 9.49 0.13 8.00
N HIS A 44 10.20 -0.99 7.82
CA HIS A 44 11.68 -1.05 7.80
C HIS A 44 12.20 -1.72 6.51
N GLY A 45 13.39 -1.33 6.03
CA GLY A 45 14.00 -1.87 4.81
C GLY A 45 14.23 -0.84 3.69
N ALA A 46 14.38 -1.31 2.44
CA ALA A 46 14.60 -0.47 1.26
C ALA A 46 13.40 0.47 1.00
N PRO A 47 13.61 1.71 0.54
CA PRO A 47 12.53 2.66 0.24
C PRO A 47 11.56 2.13 -0.82
N ASP A 48 12.06 1.32 -1.76
CA ASP A 48 11.29 0.66 -2.81
C ASP A 48 10.55 -0.58 -2.32
N LEU A 49 9.27 -0.69 -2.70
CA LEU A 49 8.53 -1.93 -2.52
C LEU A 49 8.96 -2.94 -3.58
N THR A 50 9.33 -4.14 -3.14
CA THR A 50 9.60 -5.25 -4.06
C THR A 50 8.34 -5.64 -4.83
N LYS A 51 8.49 -6.18 -6.04
CA LYS A 51 7.36 -6.65 -6.88
C LYS A 51 6.39 -7.57 -6.10
N LYS A 52 6.92 -8.37 -5.17
CA LYS A 52 6.14 -9.26 -4.31
C LYS A 52 5.24 -8.48 -3.35
N HIS A 53 5.78 -7.45 -2.68
CA HIS A 53 4.97 -6.59 -1.80
C HIS A 53 3.91 -5.84 -2.60
N VAL A 54 4.29 -5.24 -3.73
CA VAL A 54 3.33 -4.55 -4.61
C VAL A 54 2.20 -5.49 -5.04
N GLY A 55 2.51 -6.72 -5.46
CA GLY A 55 1.49 -7.71 -5.82
C GLY A 55 0.57 -8.11 -4.67
N MET A 56 1.10 -8.26 -3.45
CA MET A 56 0.28 -8.55 -2.26
C MET A 56 -0.65 -7.39 -1.91
N LEU A 57 -0.15 -6.15 -1.99
CA LEU A 57 -0.94 -4.94 -1.75
C LEU A 57 -2.07 -4.82 -2.79
N MET A 58 -1.75 -5.01 -4.07
CA MET A 58 -2.72 -4.99 -5.17
C MET A 58 -3.85 -5.99 -4.94
N ARG A 59 -3.52 -7.23 -4.60
CA ARG A 59 -4.54 -8.26 -4.35
C ARG A 59 -5.50 -7.86 -3.23
N LYS A 60 -4.98 -7.25 -2.15
CA LYS A 60 -5.81 -6.74 -1.04
C LYS A 60 -6.68 -5.55 -1.44
N LEU A 61 -6.17 -4.69 -2.31
CA LEU A 61 -6.90 -3.53 -2.80
C LEU A 61 -7.96 -3.92 -3.83
N GLU A 62 -7.71 -4.95 -4.62
CA GLU A 62 -8.72 -5.60 -5.48
C GLU A 62 -9.86 -6.20 -4.64
N GLU A 63 -9.57 -6.82 -3.49
CA GLU A 63 -10.60 -7.26 -2.54
C GLU A 63 -11.46 -6.10 -1.99
N ALA A 64 -10.92 -4.87 -1.96
CA ALA A 64 -11.64 -3.65 -1.60
C ALA A 64 -12.33 -2.96 -2.80
N GLY A 65 -12.26 -3.54 -4.00
CA GLY A 65 -12.87 -2.97 -5.21
C GLY A 65 -12.00 -1.97 -5.98
N PHE A 66 -10.73 -1.78 -5.60
CA PHE A 66 -9.82 -0.92 -6.34
C PHE A 66 -9.18 -1.66 -7.53
N ALA A 67 -9.31 -1.10 -8.72
CA ALA A 67 -8.68 -1.66 -9.92
C ALA A 67 -7.16 -1.46 -9.89
N ARG A 68 -6.41 -2.52 -10.17
CA ARG A 68 -4.94 -2.52 -10.22
C ARG A 68 -4.36 -1.45 -11.16
N THR A 69 -5.01 -1.22 -12.29
CA THR A 69 -4.60 -0.23 -13.29
C THR A 69 -4.72 1.19 -12.76
N THR A 70 -5.83 1.53 -12.09
CA THR A 70 -6.05 2.84 -11.48
C THR A 70 -5.00 3.15 -10.42
N LEU A 71 -4.70 2.17 -9.57
CA LEU A 71 -3.67 2.32 -8.54
C LEU A 71 -2.27 2.57 -9.12
N LEU A 72 -1.90 1.88 -10.19
CA LEU A 72 -0.60 2.08 -10.85
C LEU A 72 -0.48 3.40 -11.59
N ASP A 73 -1.60 3.95 -12.07
CA ASP A 73 -1.65 5.28 -12.67
C ASP A 73 -1.51 6.35 -11.59
N ASP A 74 -2.26 6.21 -10.50
CA ASP A 74 -2.30 7.18 -9.41
C ASP A 74 -0.97 7.26 -8.63
N LEU A 75 -0.27 6.14 -8.47
CA LEU A 75 1.07 6.11 -7.85
C LEU A 75 2.19 6.69 -8.73
N LYS A 76 1.92 6.95 -10.02
CA LYS A 76 2.88 7.59 -10.94
C LYS A 76 2.70 9.10 -11.07
N LYS A 77 1.57 9.65 -10.60
CA LYS A 77 1.35 11.10 -10.49
C LYS A 77 2.12 11.67 -9.30
#